data_AF-A0A8H5PNL3-F1
#
_entry.id   AF-A0A8H5PNL3-F1
#
_cell.length_a   1.000
_cell.length_b   1.000
_cell.length_c   1.000
_cell.angle_alpha   90.00
_cell.angle_beta   90.00
_cell.angle_gamma   90.00
#
_symmetry.space_group_name_H-M   'P 1'
#
loop_
_entity.id
_entity.type
_entity.pdbx_description
1 polymer ?
#
loop_
_entity_poly.entity_id
_entity_poly.type
_entity_poly.pdbx_seq_one_letter_code
_entity_poly.pdbx_strand_id
1 'polypeptide(L)'
;MSHSSKVNPFDEKARIQWLSAYLRADGRYFEERLIKRYRLAVKAVSTKVHAKATEQGIETHDVGKVFFEYHVDKTVRMDIYKPAATIGRGTDWPWKEMPDSKDMSEDSSVSYRAWRVENNLPVPENPVHDPTAPPTQLR
;
A
#
# COMPACT_ATOMS: atom_id res chain seq x y z
N MET A 1 -22.02 4.77 8.57
CA MET A 1 -21.97 3.30 8.66
C MET A 1 -20.56 2.84 8.34
N SER A 2 -19.90 2.14 9.26
CA SER A 2 -18.61 1.51 9.01
C SER A 2 -18.82 0.30 8.11
N HIS A 3 -18.31 0.33 6.88
CA HIS A 3 -18.39 -0.79 5.95
C HIS A 3 -17.21 -1.71 6.21
N SER A 4 -17.28 -2.50 7.29
CA SER A 4 -16.28 -3.55 7.54
C SER A 4 -16.35 -4.57 6.40
N SER A 5 -15.20 -4.85 5.77
CA SER A 5 -15.11 -5.86 4.72
C SER A 5 -14.84 -7.23 5.33
N LYS A 6 -15.48 -8.28 4.80
CA LYS A 6 -15.15 -9.68 5.10
C LYS A 6 -13.99 -10.22 4.24
N VAL A 7 -13.48 -9.41 3.31
CA VAL A 7 -12.36 -9.79 2.44
C VAL A 7 -11.06 -9.82 3.26
N ASN A 8 -10.25 -10.85 3.04
CA ASN A 8 -8.92 -10.94 3.63
C ASN A 8 -8.04 -9.75 3.15
N PRO A 9 -7.54 -8.87 4.05
CA PRO A 9 -6.67 -7.76 3.65
C PRO A 9 -5.35 -8.20 3.01
N PHE A 10 -4.93 -9.44 3.23
CA PHE A 10 -3.67 -9.98 2.72
C PHE A 10 -3.79 -10.59 1.31
N ASP A 11 -5.01 -10.81 0.83
CA ASP A 11 -5.25 -11.21 -0.56
C ASP A 11 -5.40 -9.96 -1.43
N GLU A 12 -4.31 -9.58 -2.10
CA GLU A 12 -4.26 -8.40 -2.98
C GLU A 12 -5.37 -8.43 -4.03
N LYS A 13 -5.57 -9.57 -4.69
CA LYS A 13 -6.54 -9.70 -5.77
C LYS A 13 -7.96 -9.48 -5.26
N ALA A 14 -8.32 -10.12 -4.14
CA ALA A 14 -9.62 -9.95 -3.53
C ALA A 14 -9.83 -8.50 -3.05
N ARG A 15 -8.77 -7.85 -2.54
CA ARG A 15 -8.80 -6.46 -2.08
C ARG A 15 -9.06 -5.48 -3.23
N ILE A 16 -8.38 -5.64 -4.36
CA ILE A 16 -8.58 -4.85 -5.59
C ILE A 16 -9.99 -5.05 -6.15
N GLN A 17 -10.48 -6.29 -6.19
CA GLN A 17 -11.84 -6.60 -6.64
C GLN A 17 -12.89 -5.92 -5.77
N TRP A 18 -12.72 -6.00 -4.44
CA TRP A 18 -13.61 -5.34 -3.49
C TRP A 18 -13.61 -3.82 -3.66
N LEU A 19 -12.42 -3.20 -3.77
CA LEU A 19 -12.29 -1.75 -3.96
C LEU A 19 -12.97 -1.31 -5.25
N SER A 20 -12.76 -2.05 -6.33
CA SER A 20 -13.38 -1.77 -7.62
C SER A 20 -14.91 -1.86 -7.54
N ALA A 21 -15.45 -2.91 -6.90
CA ALA A 21 -16.89 -3.07 -6.69
C ALA A 21 -17.48 -1.95 -5.81
N TYR A 22 -16.80 -1.62 -4.71
CA TYR A 22 -17.21 -0.56 -3.79
C TYR A 22 -17.25 0.81 -4.50
N LEU A 23 -16.21 1.15 -5.26
CA LEU A 23 -16.16 2.40 -6.01
C LEU A 23 -17.22 2.46 -7.11
N ARG A 24 -17.58 1.34 -7.74
CA ARG A 24 -18.68 1.28 -8.72
C ARG A 24 -20.02 1.54 -8.05
N ALA A 25 -20.28 0.89 -6.92
CA ALA A 25 -21.52 1.09 -6.16
C ALA A 25 -21.69 2.54 -5.67
N ASP A 26 -20.60 3.20 -5.32
CA ASP A 26 -20.59 4.60 -4.87
C ASP A 26 -20.53 5.62 -6.04
N GLY A 27 -20.55 5.17 -7.30
CA GLY A 27 -20.50 6.04 -8.48
C GLY A 27 -19.16 6.78 -8.69
N ARG A 28 -18.08 6.27 -8.08
CA ARG A 28 -16.73 6.88 -8.10
C ARG A 28 -15.72 6.12 -8.96
N TYR A 29 -16.13 5.02 -9.59
CA TYR A 29 -15.26 4.24 -10.45
C TYR A 29 -15.04 4.95 -11.80
N PHE A 30 -13.79 5.37 -12.04
CA PHE A 30 -13.37 5.92 -13.33
C PHE A 30 -11.95 5.45 -13.63
N GLU A 31 -11.81 4.50 -14.55
CA GLU A 31 -10.61 3.70 -14.74
C GLU A 31 -9.35 4.54 -14.96
N GLU A 32 -9.35 5.48 -15.91
CA GLU A 32 -8.16 6.29 -16.19
C GLU A 32 -7.70 7.13 -14.99
N ARG A 33 -8.65 7.65 -14.20
CA ARG A 33 -8.35 8.40 -12.96
C ARG A 33 -7.81 7.45 -11.89
N LEU A 34 -8.29 6.21 -11.82
CA LEU A 34 -7.78 5.21 -10.90
C LEU A 34 -6.34 4.81 -11.27
N ILE A 35 -6.04 4.59 -12.55
CA ILE A 35 -4.67 4.35 -13.02
C ILE A 35 -3.75 5.52 -12.66
N LYS A 36 -4.20 6.76 -12.88
CA LYS A 36 -3.42 7.95 -12.51
C LYS A 36 -3.17 8.03 -11.00
N ARG A 37 -4.21 7.78 -10.19
CA ARG A 37 -4.08 7.75 -8.73
C ARG A 37 -3.17 6.64 -8.24
N TYR A 38 -3.24 5.46 -8.85
CA TYR A 38 -2.37 4.33 -8.52
C TYR A 38 -0.90 4.71 -8.73
N ARG A 39 -0.54 5.29 -9.89
CA ARG A 39 0.83 5.76 -10.15
C ARG A 39 1.31 6.80 -9.13
N LEU A 40 0.44 7.75 -8.75
CA LEU A 40 0.75 8.75 -7.72
C LEU A 40 0.91 8.11 -6.33
N ALA A 41 0.07 7.12 -6.01
CA ALA A 41 0.13 6.38 -4.77
C ALA A 41 1.40 5.52 -4.67
N VAL A 42 1.80 4.81 -5.73
CA VAL A 42 3.09 4.11 -5.80
C VAL A 42 4.23 5.05 -5.47
N LYS A 43 4.31 6.21 -6.14
CA LYS A 43 5.35 7.22 -5.86
C LYS A 43 5.32 7.65 -4.39
N ALA A 44 4.15 8.00 -3.85
CA ALA A 44 4.01 8.48 -2.48
C ALA A 44 4.36 7.42 -1.43
N VAL A 45 3.93 6.17 -1.65
CA VAL A 45 4.22 5.04 -0.75
C VAL A 45 5.71 4.70 -0.83
N SER A 46 6.30 4.59 -2.02
CA SER A 46 7.73 4.34 -2.19
C SER A 46 8.60 5.39 -1.51
N THR A 47 8.29 6.68 -1.69
CA THR A 47 9.02 7.76 -1.01
C THR A 47 8.94 7.64 0.50
N LYS A 48 7.77 7.30 1.06
CA LYS A 48 7.59 7.13 2.51
C LYS A 48 8.33 5.91 3.05
N VAL A 49 8.20 4.77 2.38
CA VAL A 49 8.91 3.53 2.75
C VAL A 49 10.41 3.76 2.72
N HIS A 50 10.92 4.38 1.65
CA HIS A 50 12.33 4.70 1.51
C HIS A 50 12.81 5.68 2.58
N ALA A 51 12.10 6.78 2.82
CA ALA A 51 12.47 7.77 3.84
C ALA A 51 12.58 7.14 5.24
N LYS A 52 11.60 6.31 5.61
CA LYS A 52 11.60 5.61 6.92
C LYS A 52 12.79 4.66 7.06
N ALA A 53 13.18 3.95 6.00
CA ALA A 53 14.35 3.09 6.03
C ALA A 53 15.66 3.89 6.14
N THR A 54 15.78 5.00 5.40
CA THR A 54 16.93 5.92 5.47
C THR A 54 17.08 6.53 6.86
N GLU A 55 15.99 6.94 7.51
CA GLU A 55 15.99 7.40 8.91
C GLU A 55 16.56 6.37 9.89
N GLN A 56 16.47 5.08 9.54
CA GLN A 56 17.00 3.96 10.32
C GLN A 56 18.36 3.45 9.81
N GLY A 57 19.01 4.17 8.89
CA GLY A 57 20.33 3.83 8.35
C GLY A 57 20.32 2.68 7.32
N ILE A 58 19.16 2.38 6.73
CA ILE A 58 19.01 1.29 5.76
C ILE A 58 18.83 1.84 4.36
N GLU A 59 19.94 1.93 3.63
CA GLU A 59 19.95 2.47 2.27
C GLU A 59 19.44 1.46 1.24
N THR A 60 19.60 0.15 1.47
CA THR A 60 19.26 -0.90 0.51
C THR A 60 18.44 -2.01 1.17
N HIS A 61 17.11 -2.00 1.00
CA HIS A 61 16.18 -3.03 1.47
C HIS A 61 15.10 -3.35 0.44
N ASP A 62 14.41 -4.46 0.64
CA ASP A 62 13.19 -4.80 -0.08
C ASP A 62 11.96 -4.72 0.83
N VAL A 63 10.78 -4.71 0.22
CA VAL A 63 9.49 -4.67 0.92
C VAL A 63 8.55 -5.72 0.36
N GLY A 64 7.83 -6.41 1.25
CA GLY A 64 6.84 -7.40 0.89
C GLY A 64 5.78 -6.84 -0.05
N LYS A 65 5.46 -7.59 -1.11
CA LYS A 65 4.46 -7.22 -2.12
C LYS A 65 3.11 -6.88 -1.48
N VAL A 66 2.61 -7.73 -0.60
CA VAL A 66 1.29 -7.57 0.02
C VAL A 66 1.22 -6.28 0.86
N PHE A 67 2.25 -6.00 1.65
CA PHE A 67 2.36 -4.76 2.42
C PHE A 67 2.33 -3.52 1.54
N PHE A 68 3.13 -3.54 0.47
CA PHE A 68 3.28 -2.40 -0.41
C PHE A 68 1.96 -2.09 -1.12
N GLU A 69 1.38 -3.08 -1.78
CA GLU A 69 0.13 -2.90 -2.54
C GLU A 69 -1.05 -2.55 -1.63
N TYR A 70 -1.07 -3.06 -0.38
CA TYR A 70 -2.06 -2.64 0.62
C TYR A 70 -1.99 -1.12 0.89
N HIS A 71 -0.79 -0.57 1.03
CA HIS A 71 -0.62 0.86 1.27
C HIS A 71 -0.92 1.70 0.03
N VAL A 72 -0.64 1.19 -1.16
CA VAL A 72 -1.02 1.82 -2.42
C VAL A 72 -2.55 1.90 -2.51
N ASP A 73 -3.24 0.78 -2.32
CA ASP A 73 -4.71 0.70 -2.32
C ASP A 73 -5.34 1.66 -1.31
N LYS A 74 -4.81 1.67 -0.07
CA LYS A 74 -5.25 2.57 0.99
C LYS A 74 -5.07 4.04 0.59
N THR A 75 -3.93 4.37 0.00
CA THR A 75 -3.60 5.72 -0.46
C THR A 75 -4.53 6.16 -1.59
N VAL A 76 -4.79 5.29 -2.58
CA VAL A 76 -5.73 5.56 -3.68
C VAL A 76 -7.12 5.83 -3.13
N ARG A 77 -7.61 4.99 -2.21
CA ARG A 77 -8.94 5.20 -1.60
C ARG A 77 -8.99 6.49 -0.80
N MET A 78 -8.00 6.76 0.03
CA MET A 78 -7.94 8.00 0.82
C MET A 78 -7.97 9.25 -0.08
N ASP A 79 -7.26 9.24 -1.21
CA ASP A 79 -7.30 10.35 -2.17
C ASP A 79 -8.71 10.55 -2.76
N ILE A 80 -9.37 9.47 -3.16
CA ILE A 80 -10.75 9.51 -3.70
C ILE A 80 -11.74 10.12 -2.70
N TYR A 81 -11.60 9.78 -1.41
CA TYR A 81 -12.50 10.23 -0.36
C TYR A 81 -12.03 11.50 0.37
N LYS A 82 -10.87 12.07 0.02
CA LYS A 82 -10.34 13.28 0.65
C LYS A 82 -11.35 14.44 0.67
N PRO A 83 -12.09 14.77 -0.41
CA PRO A 83 -13.10 15.84 -0.37
C PRO A 83 -14.29 15.53 0.55
N ALA A 84 -14.64 14.26 0.74
CA ALA A 84 -15.71 13.86 1.66
C ALA A 84 -15.21 13.91 3.12
N ALA A 85 -13.95 13.52 3.35
CA ALA A 85 -13.33 13.58 4.67
C ALA A 85 -13.23 15.02 5.19
N THR A 86 -12.93 16.00 4.35
CA THR A 86 -12.86 17.42 4.73
C THR A 86 -14.19 18.00 5.23
N ILE A 87 -15.32 17.38 4.90
CA ILE A 87 -16.66 17.77 5.37
C ILE A 87 -17.24 16.75 6.37
N GLY A 88 -16.41 15.91 6.98
CA GLY A 88 -16.83 14.94 8.00
C GLY A 88 -17.63 13.75 7.47
N ARG A 89 -17.62 13.50 6.16
CA ARG A 89 -18.33 12.39 5.49
C ARG A 89 -17.39 11.32 4.92
N GLY A 90 -16.13 11.31 5.36
CA GLY A 90 -15.17 10.30 4.95
C GLY A 90 -15.58 8.92 5.44
N THR A 91 -15.31 7.89 4.65
CA THR A 91 -15.47 6.50 5.08
C THR A 91 -14.11 5.94 5.48
N ASP A 92 -14.02 5.35 6.66
CA ASP A 92 -12.79 4.71 7.15
C ASP A 92 -12.31 3.60 6.23
N TRP A 93 -11.00 3.35 6.24
CA TRP A 93 -10.41 2.19 5.60
C TRP A 93 -11.01 0.91 6.24
N PRO A 94 -11.51 -0.04 5.44
CA PRO A 94 -12.39 -1.10 5.96
C PRO A 94 -11.64 -2.22 6.69
N TRP A 95 -10.30 -2.24 6.62
CA TRP A 95 -9.44 -3.22 7.28
C TRP A 95 -8.66 -2.56 8.42
N LYS A 96 -8.72 -3.16 9.62
CA LYS A 96 -7.93 -2.72 10.78
C LYS A 96 -6.54 -3.36 10.79
N GLU A 97 -6.48 -4.59 10.31
CA GLU A 97 -5.23 -5.36 10.18
C GLU A 97 -4.42 -4.84 9.00
N MET A 98 -3.11 -4.84 9.18
CA MET A 98 -2.13 -4.35 8.24
C MET A 98 -1.13 -5.48 7.97
N PRO A 99 -0.76 -5.75 6.70
CA PRO A 99 0.27 -6.72 6.40
C PRO A 99 1.61 -6.31 7.03
N ASP A 100 2.51 -7.27 7.25
CA ASP A 100 3.87 -6.98 7.72
C ASP A 100 4.75 -6.57 6.53
N SER A 101 5.56 -5.52 6.67
CA SER A 101 6.49 -5.09 5.61
C SER A 101 7.58 -6.11 5.31
N LYS A 102 7.85 -7.03 6.25
CA LYS A 102 8.81 -8.14 6.12
C LYS A 102 8.21 -9.40 5.52
N ASP A 103 6.89 -9.46 5.34
CA ASP A 103 6.24 -10.64 4.78
C ASP A 103 6.57 -10.77 3.30
N MET A 104 7.50 -11.68 2.99
CA MET A 104 7.94 -12.01 1.64
C MET A 104 7.27 -13.30 1.12
N SER A 105 6.18 -13.77 1.75
CA SER A 105 5.46 -14.99 1.30
C SER A 105 4.93 -14.91 -0.13
N GLU A 106 4.69 -13.68 -0.60
CA GLU A 106 4.26 -13.34 -1.97
C GLU A 106 5.34 -12.55 -2.72
N ASP A 107 6.61 -12.75 -2.35
CA ASP A 107 7.80 -12.08 -2.87
C ASP A 107 7.86 -10.56 -2.59
N SER A 108 8.94 -9.95 -3.09
CA SER A 108 9.17 -8.51 -3.10
C SER A 108 8.19 -7.73 -3.96
N SER A 109 7.92 -6.48 -3.57
CA SER A 109 7.14 -5.55 -4.41
C SER A 109 7.91 -5.15 -5.67
N VAL A 110 7.42 -5.59 -6.83
CA VAL A 110 7.92 -5.16 -8.14
C VAL A 110 7.74 -3.65 -8.32
N SER A 111 6.62 -3.09 -7.87
CA SER A 111 6.32 -1.65 -7.93
C SER A 111 7.36 -0.81 -7.17
N TYR A 112 7.76 -1.26 -5.97
CA TYR A 112 8.79 -0.58 -5.20
C TYR A 112 10.16 -0.69 -5.87
N ARG A 113 10.57 -1.88 -6.32
CA ARG A 113 11.85 -2.09 -7.00
C ARG A 113 11.96 -1.26 -8.28
N ALA A 114 10.90 -1.21 -9.08
CA ALA A 114 10.83 -0.37 -10.29
C ALA A 114 11.00 1.12 -9.93
N TRP A 115 10.31 1.60 -8.90
CA TRP A 115 10.49 2.97 -8.43
C TRP A 115 11.94 3.27 -8.00
N ARG A 116 12.61 2.32 -7.33
CA ARG A 116 14.04 2.49 -6.95
C ARG A 116 14.93 2.66 -8.19
N VAL A 117 14.73 1.83 -9.23
CA VAL A 117 15.45 1.94 -10.51
C VAL A 117 15.21 3.31 -11.15
N GLU A 118 13.95 3.74 -11.26
CA GLU A 118 13.58 5.04 -11.85
C GLU A 118 14.21 6.24 -11.13
N ASN A 119 14.57 6.08 -9.85
CA ASN A 119 15.15 7.13 -9.02
C ASN A 119 16.67 6.95 -8.80
N ASN A 120 17.33 6.10 -9.58
CA ASN A 120 18.78 5.79 -9.47
C ASN A 120 19.20 5.31 -8.07
N LEU A 121 18.32 4.58 -7.39
CA LEU A 121 18.61 4.00 -6.08
C LEU A 121 19.08 2.54 -6.24
N PRO A 122 19.97 2.04 -5.36
CA PRO A 122 20.36 0.63 -5.35
C PRO A 122 19.15 -0.29 -5.25
N VAL A 123 19.15 -1.43 -5.92
CA VAL A 123 18.11 -2.46 -5.76
C VAL A 123 18.75 -3.69 -5.12
N PRO A 124 18.17 -4.27 -4.06
CA PRO A 124 18.70 -5.50 -3.47
C PRO A 124 18.76 -6.62 -4.52
N GLU A 125 19.93 -7.24 -4.68
CA GLU A 125 20.10 -8.43 -5.52
C GLU A 125 19.49 -9.68 -4.87
N ASN A 126 19.52 -9.72 -3.53
CA ASN A 126 18.84 -10.71 -2.69
C ASN A 126 17.83 -9.99 -1.79
N PRO A 127 16.69 -10.61 -1.42
CA PRO A 127 15.70 -9.97 -0.55
C PRO A 127 16.31 -9.73 0.85
N VAL A 128 16.80 -8.52 1.09
CA VAL A 128 17.21 -8.08 2.42
C VAL A 128 15.97 -7.45 3.07
N HIS A 129 15.46 -8.10 4.12
CA HIS A 129 14.24 -7.67 4.80
C HIS A 129 14.37 -6.25 5.40
N ASP A 130 13.31 -5.46 5.29
CA ASP A 130 13.13 -4.17 5.97
C ASP A 130 13.26 -4.31 7.51
N PRO A 131 14.23 -3.68 8.18
CA PRO A 131 14.37 -3.76 9.63
C PRO A 131 13.30 -3.02 10.44
N THR A 132 12.48 -2.15 9.82
CA THR A 132 11.61 -1.19 10.52
C THR A 132 10.34 -1.77 11.16
N ALA A 133 10.22 -3.10 11.28
CA ALA A 133 9.07 -3.76 11.90
C ALA A 133 9.11 -3.64 13.44
N PRO A 134 7.95 -3.53 14.10
CA PRO A 134 7.87 -3.65 15.55
C PRO A 134 8.31 -5.06 16.01
N PRO A 135 8.90 -5.21 17.21
CA PRO A 135 9.30 -6.52 17.71
C PRO A 135 8.06 -7.40 17.91
N THR A 136 8.02 -8.54 17.23
CA THR A 136 6.99 -9.56 17.38
C THR A 136 7.01 -10.09 18.81
N GLN A 137 5.97 -9.81 19.59
CA GLN A 137 5.65 -10.65 20.75
C GLN A 137 5.08 -11.96 20.22
N LEU A 138 5.89 -13.01 20.30
CA LEU A 138 5.43 -14.40 20.22
C LEU A 138 4.34 -14.60 21.28
N ARG A 139 3.13 -14.98 20.84
CA ARG A 139 2.12 -15.61 21.71
C ARG A 139 2.03 -17.08 21.34
#